data_AF-A0AAN7PAG6-F1
#
_entry.id   AF-A0AAN7PAG6-F1
#
_cell.length_a   1.000
_cell.length_b   1.000
_cell.length_c   1.000
_cell.angle_alpha   90.00
_cell.angle_beta   90.00
_cell.angle_gamma   90.00
#
_symmetry.space_group_name_H-M   'P 1'
#
loop_
_entity.id
_entity.type
_entity.pdbx_description
1 polymer ?
#
loop_
_entity_poly.entity_id
_entity_poly.type
_entity_poly.pdbx_seq_one_letter_code
_entity_poly.pdbx_strand_id
1 'polypeptide(L)'
;MSSGSKKILGLLSEAINSTGKHSSFVNGNDLKVNVGSVLFTRADNGKTCWNYESVTLLSSRYIFQNLLPDYKLLKIKNNQIIDDVVAYFKLLLTLAQKSSDSSSRRLILFALADTIGGYLHRFVLPFARYAYYSGYINCEDMENLNIFFENIKNALKTNGKGWAEAHYLNYPTYSAEPLIIPIEYSASKNPCKRFAFVMPSSPQEDMAIPLPFTDSVHNPVSIILPYKSRFFFSLTSRQSKDVVVKYYVSSIKCLKYLNATEANVKEFNSNFMSWLVVYVMPNLFTDTFYPGFGGVFKIIQTMENNGIEPKQMDNFKAALEEQDDYVDEYEPPPQQRDMILYGVCITVLIWILLGCILLCCRMRSEKCQKDICKQNATDETEICPVGRSSASRSNTGSQKFRRAYGSSSDESKHKGEIYRKKRKDKKNFI
;
A
#
# COMPACT_ATOMS: atom_id res chain seq x y z
N MET A 1 -16.39 -8.46 -43.43
CA MET A 1 -16.16 -8.50 -41.97
C MET A 1 -17.27 -9.33 -41.33
N SER A 2 -16.90 -10.45 -40.71
CA SER A 2 -17.83 -11.47 -40.18
C SER A 2 -18.63 -10.97 -38.98
N SER A 3 -19.89 -11.39 -38.90
CA SER A 3 -20.85 -11.11 -37.81
C SER A 3 -20.28 -11.37 -36.39
N GLY A 4 -19.31 -12.30 -36.27
CA GLY A 4 -18.61 -12.58 -35.01
C GLY A 4 -17.72 -11.44 -34.49
N SER A 5 -17.05 -10.68 -35.37
CA SER A 5 -16.18 -9.58 -34.96
C SER A 5 -16.95 -8.37 -34.42
N LYS A 6 -18.18 -8.14 -34.90
CA LYS A 6 -19.05 -7.07 -34.38
C LYS A 6 -19.58 -7.39 -32.98
N LYS A 7 -19.85 -8.67 -32.69
CA LYS A 7 -20.31 -9.12 -31.36
C LYS A 7 -19.20 -9.04 -30.32
N ILE A 8 -17.96 -9.36 -30.71
CA ILE A 8 -16.77 -9.20 -29.86
C ILE A 8 -16.46 -7.71 -29.63
N LEU A 9 -16.54 -6.85 -30.65
CA LEU A 9 -16.36 -5.40 -30.48
C LEU A 9 -17.45 -4.75 -29.62
N GLY A 10 -18.69 -5.25 -29.64
CA GLY A 10 -19.76 -4.82 -28.74
C GLY A 10 -19.48 -5.18 -27.27
N LEU A 11 -19.04 -6.42 -27.01
CA LEU A 11 -18.64 -6.87 -25.66
C LEU A 11 -17.37 -6.17 -25.17
N LEU A 12 -16.44 -5.84 -26.08
CA LEU A 12 -15.25 -5.04 -25.78
C LEU A 12 -15.64 -3.61 -25.40
N SER A 13 -16.58 -2.99 -26.11
CA SER A 13 -17.12 -1.65 -25.79
C SER A 13 -17.76 -1.60 -24.41
N GLU A 14 -18.53 -2.62 -24.00
CA GLU A 14 -19.14 -2.69 -22.66
C GLU A 14 -18.12 -2.91 -21.54
N ALA A 15 -17.10 -3.75 -21.76
CA ALA A 15 -16.01 -3.99 -20.80
C ALA A 15 -15.12 -2.75 -20.60
N ILE A 16 -15.08 -1.87 -21.60
CA ILE A 16 -14.20 -0.70 -21.69
C ILE A 16 -14.93 0.59 -21.25
N ASN A 17 -16.21 0.77 -21.62
CA ASN A 17 -16.99 1.98 -21.29
C ASN A 17 -17.51 2.04 -19.84
N SER A 18 -17.26 1.01 -19.03
CA SER A 18 -17.59 0.98 -17.60
C SER A 18 -16.58 1.72 -16.71
N THR A 19 -15.52 2.31 -17.27
CA THR A 19 -14.47 3.02 -16.50
C THR A 19 -14.72 4.53 -16.29
N GLY A 20 -15.91 5.07 -16.59
CA GLY A 20 -16.09 6.52 -16.50
C GLY A 20 -17.47 7.16 -16.71
N LYS A 21 -18.60 6.46 -16.55
CA LYS A 21 -19.90 7.15 -16.37
C LYS A 21 -20.78 6.40 -15.37
N HIS A 22 -21.13 7.08 -14.28
CA HIS A 22 -22.34 6.80 -13.54
C HIS A 22 -23.52 7.02 -14.51
N SER A 23 -24.07 5.94 -15.06
CA SER A 23 -25.44 5.94 -15.55
C SER A 23 -26.33 5.66 -14.35
N SER A 24 -26.77 6.74 -13.71
CA SER A 24 -28.04 6.78 -12.99
C SER A 24 -29.16 6.60 -14.01
N PHE A 25 -29.41 5.35 -14.43
CA PHE A 25 -30.68 4.79 -14.93
C PHE A 25 -30.39 3.45 -15.63
N VAL A 26 -30.23 2.37 -14.86
CA VAL A 26 -30.49 1.02 -15.39
C VAL A 26 -31.17 0.20 -14.30
N ASN A 27 -32.37 -0.26 -14.62
CA ASN A 27 -33.22 -1.10 -13.78
C ASN A 27 -32.44 -2.26 -13.14
N GLY A 28 -32.71 -2.47 -11.85
CA GLY A 28 -32.17 -3.59 -11.10
C GLY A 28 -32.51 -4.92 -11.77
N ASN A 29 -31.47 -5.70 -12.08
CA ASN A 29 -31.39 -7.13 -11.77
C ASN A 29 -30.10 -7.83 -12.26
N ASP A 30 -29.12 -7.16 -12.91
CA ASP A 30 -27.90 -7.88 -13.33
C ASP A 30 -26.65 -7.01 -13.58
N LEU A 31 -26.35 -6.07 -12.67
CA LEU A 31 -25.12 -5.28 -12.78
C LEU A 31 -23.93 -6.09 -12.23
N LYS A 32 -23.17 -6.69 -13.14
CA LYS A 32 -21.88 -7.33 -12.84
C LYS A 32 -20.98 -6.38 -12.08
N VAL A 33 -20.42 -6.87 -10.98
CA VAL A 33 -19.55 -6.09 -10.08
C VAL A 33 -18.25 -5.74 -10.82
N ASN A 34 -18.09 -4.49 -11.23
CA ASN A 34 -16.84 -4.02 -11.81
C ASN A 34 -15.83 -3.72 -10.70
N VAL A 35 -14.73 -4.48 -10.67
CA VAL A 35 -13.66 -4.36 -9.66
C VAL A 35 -12.47 -3.50 -10.11
N GLY A 36 -12.53 -2.90 -11.31
CA GLY A 36 -11.40 -2.18 -11.91
C GLY A 36 -10.22 -3.10 -12.25
N SER A 37 -9.20 -2.60 -12.94
CA SER A 37 -8.11 -3.41 -13.51
C SER A 37 -6.78 -2.68 -13.38
N VAL A 38 -5.71 -3.39 -13.01
CA VAL A 38 -4.33 -2.87 -13.12
C VAL A 38 -3.65 -3.31 -14.42
N LEU A 39 -4.26 -4.23 -15.17
CA LEU A 39 -3.73 -4.74 -16.43
C LEU A 39 -4.17 -3.93 -17.65
N PHE A 40 -5.24 -3.15 -17.48
CA PHE A 40 -5.83 -2.33 -18.53
C PHE A 40 -6.12 -0.94 -17.97
N THR A 41 -5.83 0.08 -18.75
CA THR A 41 -5.94 1.50 -18.42
C THR A 41 -6.97 2.18 -19.31
N ARG A 42 -7.39 3.40 -18.96
CA ARG A 42 -8.31 4.19 -19.81
C ARG A 42 -7.76 4.44 -21.22
N ALA A 43 -6.43 4.49 -21.39
CA ALA A 43 -5.81 4.66 -22.70
C ALA A 43 -6.07 3.46 -23.63
N ASP A 44 -6.35 2.28 -23.07
CA ASP A 44 -6.67 1.09 -23.85
C ASP A 44 -8.06 1.18 -24.51
N ASN A 45 -8.94 2.08 -24.05
CA ASN A 45 -10.27 2.28 -24.61
C ASN A 45 -10.23 2.75 -26.07
N GLY A 46 -9.17 3.48 -26.46
CA GLY A 46 -8.98 3.97 -27.82
C GLY A 46 -8.23 3.03 -28.75
N LYS A 47 -7.84 1.83 -28.30
CA LYS A 47 -7.05 0.91 -29.11
C LYS A 47 -7.90 0.27 -30.22
N THR A 48 -7.49 0.50 -31.46
CA THR A 48 -8.13 -0.07 -32.66
C THR A 48 -7.60 -1.46 -33.02
N CYS A 49 -6.38 -1.80 -32.58
CA CYS A 49 -5.73 -3.09 -32.84
C CYS A 49 -5.37 -3.79 -31.53
N TRP A 50 -5.75 -5.06 -31.42
CA TRP A 50 -5.49 -5.89 -30.25
C TRP A 50 -4.74 -7.15 -30.65
N ASN A 51 -3.71 -7.52 -29.90
CA ASN A 51 -3.03 -8.79 -30.10
C ASN A 51 -3.81 -9.92 -29.42
N TYR A 52 -3.53 -11.16 -29.83
CA TYR A 52 -4.23 -12.35 -29.32
C TYR A 52 -4.14 -12.50 -27.80
N GLU A 53 -2.97 -12.20 -27.22
CA GLU A 53 -2.75 -12.32 -25.77
C GLU A 53 -3.61 -11.32 -24.98
N SER A 54 -3.70 -10.07 -25.42
CA SER A 54 -4.51 -9.03 -24.79
C SER A 54 -6.00 -9.35 -24.88
N VAL A 55 -6.48 -9.86 -26.02
CA VAL A 55 -7.87 -10.32 -26.17
C VAL A 55 -8.15 -11.50 -25.23
N THR A 56 -7.23 -12.45 -25.14
CA THR A 56 -7.34 -13.62 -24.25
C THR A 56 -7.35 -13.21 -22.78
N LEU A 57 -6.47 -12.29 -22.39
CA LEU A 57 -6.38 -11.75 -21.04
C LEU A 57 -7.67 -11.02 -20.64
N LEU A 58 -8.19 -10.16 -21.52
CA LEU A 58 -9.40 -9.38 -21.29
C LEU A 58 -10.65 -10.28 -21.21
N SER A 59 -10.79 -11.24 -22.14
CA SER A 59 -11.90 -12.18 -22.12
C SER A 59 -11.88 -13.10 -20.90
N SER A 60 -10.70 -13.60 -20.52
CA SER A 60 -10.52 -14.41 -19.30
C SER A 60 -10.93 -13.61 -18.06
N ARG A 61 -10.51 -12.34 -17.97
CA ARG A 61 -10.84 -11.46 -16.85
C ARG A 61 -12.35 -11.23 -16.75
N TYR A 62 -13.02 -10.98 -17.88
CA TYR A 62 -14.47 -10.84 -17.92
C TYR A 62 -15.20 -12.10 -17.42
N ILE A 63 -14.70 -13.29 -17.76
CA ILE A 63 -15.24 -14.55 -17.26
C ILE A 63 -15.04 -14.67 -15.75
N PHE A 64 -13.83 -14.38 -15.26
CA PHE A 64 -13.50 -14.49 -13.83
C PHE A 64 -14.27 -13.53 -12.93
N GLN A 65 -14.70 -12.37 -13.44
CA GLN A 65 -15.58 -11.48 -12.67
C GLN A 65 -16.89 -12.17 -12.27
N ASN A 66 -17.38 -13.13 -13.05
CA ASN A 66 -18.59 -13.88 -12.72
C ASN A 66 -18.35 -14.97 -11.65
N LEU A 67 -17.09 -15.25 -11.30
CA LEU A 67 -16.74 -16.16 -10.20
C LEU A 67 -16.58 -15.43 -8.87
N LEU A 68 -16.68 -14.10 -8.86
CA LEU A 68 -16.58 -13.32 -7.64
C LEU A 68 -17.85 -13.50 -6.80
N PRO A 69 -17.72 -13.72 -5.48
CA PRO A 69 -18.88 -13.75 -4.59
C PRO A 69 -19.66 -12.43 -4.62
N ASP A 70 -20.97 -12.49 -4.40
CA ASP A 70 -21.75 -11.27 -4.18
C ASP A 70 -21.27 -10.57 -2.90
N TYR A 71 -20.76 -9.35 -3.06
CA TYR A 71 -20.25 -8.55 -1.94
C TYR A 71 -21.35 -8.20 -0.93
N LYS A 72 -22.63 -8.20 -1.33
CA LYS A 72 -23.76 -7.95 -0.43
C LYS A 72 -23.93 -9.07 0.62
N LEU A 73 -23.42 -10.25 0.32
CA LEU A 73 -23.44 -11.40 1.22
C LEU A 73 -22.21 -11.44 2.14
N LEU A 74 -21.21 -10.59 1.91
CA LEU A 74 -19.96 -10.57 2.65
C LEU A 74 -20.13 -9.91 4.03
N LYS A 75 -20.64 -10.66 5.00
CA LYS A 75 -20.88 -10.20 6.38
C LYS A 75 -19.79 -10.69 7.33
N ILE A 76 -18.63 -10.03 7.33
CA ILE A 76 -17.46 -10.43 8.13
C ILE A 76 -17.73 -10.20 9.63
N LYS A 77 -18.18 -11.24 10.33
CA LYS A 77 -18.50 -11.22 11.77
C LYS A 77 -17.61 -12.12 12.63
N ASN A 78 -16.74 -12.90 11.99
CA ASN A 78 -15.80 -13.79 12.66
C ASN A 78 -14.61 -14.09 11.73
N ASN A 79 -13.59 -14.73 12.30
CA ASN A 79 -12.37 -15.10 11.58
C ASN A 79 -12.61 -16.11 10.45
N GLN A 80 -13.56 -17.05 10.63
CA GLN A 80 -13.85 -18.12 9.68
C GLN A 80 -14.19 -17.58 8.29
N ILE A 81 -14.92 -16.47 8.21
CA ILE A 81 -15.29 -15.86 6.92
C ILE A 81 -14.07 -15.37 6.16
N ILE A 82 -13.06 -14.82 6.85
CA ILE A 82 -11.80 -14.41 6.22
C ILE A 82 -11.07 -15.65 5.68
N ASP A 83 -11.00 -16.71 6.47
CA ASP A 83 -10.37 -17.96 6.08
C ASP A 83 -11.06 -18.58 4.86
N ASP A 84 -12.40 -18.62 4.84
CA ASP A 84 -13.21 -19.14 3.75
C ASP A 84 -12.97 -18.35 2.45
N VAL A 85 -12.95 -17.01 2.52
CA VAL A 85 -12.68 -16.14 1.37
C VAL A 85 -11.26 -16.37 0.83
N VAL A 86 -10.26 -16.42 1.71
CA VAL A 86 -8.88 -16.67 1.29
C VAL A 86 -8.72 -18.08 0.73
N ALA A 87 -9.34 -19.09 1.34
CA ALA A 87 -9.32 -20.47 0.88
C ALA A 87 -9.98 -20.61 -0.50
N TYR A 88 -11.13 -19.97 -0.71
CA TYR A 88 -11.82 -19.92 -2.00
C TYR A 88 -10.93 -19.35 -3.10
N PHE A 89 -10.30 -18.19 -2.87
CA PHE A 89 -9.43 -17.60 -3.87
C PHE A 89 -8.15 -18.40 -4.13
N LYS A 90 -7.56 -19.01 -3.09
CA LYS A 90 -6.43 -19.94 -3.25
C LYS A 90 -6.82 -21.17 -4.07
N LEU A 91 -8.04 -21.69 -3.89
CA LEU A 91 -8.57 -22.80 -4.69
C LEU A 91 -8.68 -22.39 -6.16
N LEU A 92 -9.28 -21.24 -6.46
CA LEU A 92 -9.38 -20.75 -7.85
C LEU A 92 -8.01 -20.61 -8.51
N LEU A 93 -7.03 -20.01 -7.82
CA LEU A 93 -5.67 -19.87 -8.33
C LEU A 93 -5.02 -21.24 -8.58
N THR A 94 -5.21 -22.20 -7.69
CA THR A 94 -4.69 -23.57 -7.83
C THR A 94 -5.32 -24.29 -9.03
N LEU A 95 -6.63 -24.11 -9.27
CA LEU A 95 -7.31 -24.68 -10.42
C LEU A 95 -6.84 -24.05 -11.73
N ALA A 96 -6.66 -22.73 -11.76
CA ALA A 96 -6.11 -22.02 -12.91
C ALA A 96 -4.68 -22.47 -13.26
N GLN A 97 -3.84 -22.75 -12.24
CA GLN A 97 -2.49 -23.28 -12.43
C GLN A 97 -2.48 -24.67 -13.08
N LYS A 98 -3.45 -25.54 -12.73
CA LYS A 98 -3.50 -26.94 -13.21
C LYS A 98 -4.15 -27.13 -14.58
N SER A 99 -5.05 -26.24 -14.98
CA SER A 99 -5.94 -26.43 -16.13
C SER A 99 -5.39 -25.92 -17.47
N SER A 100 -4.17 -25.40 -17.52
CA SER A 100 -3.69 -24.61 -18.66
C SER A 100 -2.31 -25.02 -19.19
N ASP A 101 -2.18 -25.06 -20.52
CA ASP A 101 -0.90 -25.19 -21.23
C ASP A 101 0.05 -24.04 -20.87
N SER A 102 1.36 -24.25 -20.95
CA SER A 102 2.38 -23.34 -20.39
C SER A 102 2.23 -21.88 -20.85
N SER A 103 1.83 -21.65 -22.10
CA SER A 103 1.68 -20.31 -22.67
C SER A 103 0.39 -19.60 -22.21
N SER A 104 -0.74 -20.31 -22.18
CA SER A 104 -2.03 -19.76 -21.75
C SER A 104 -2.14 -19.62 -20.22
N ARG A 105 -1.40 -20.46 -19.48
CA ARG A 105 -1.38 -20.48 -18.01
C ARG A 105 -1.08 -19.13 -17.41
N ARG A 106 -0.06 -18.45 -17.92
CA ARG A 106 0.36 -17.15 -17.40
C ARG A 106 -0.74 -16.09 -17.58
N LEU A 107 -1.37 -16.04 -18.75
CA LEU A 107 -2.43 -15.07 -19.04
C LEU A 107 -3.66 -15.31 -18.16
N ILE A 108 -4.07 -16.58 -18.02
CA ILE A 108 -5.19 -16.99 -17.18
C ILE A 108 -4.92 -16.60 -15.71
N LEU A 109 -3.72 -16.89 -15.19
CA LEU A 109 -3.36 -16.53 -13.82
C LEU A 109 -3.33 -15.02 -13.60
N PHE A 110 -2.83 -14.24 -14.56
CA PHE A 110 -2.83 -12.77 -14.45
C PHE A 110 -4.25 -12.22 -14.47
N ALA A 111 -5.11 -12.68 -15.38
CA ALA A 111 -6.51 -12.28 -15.41
C ALA A 111 -7.24 -12.60 -14.10
N LEU A 112 -7.02 -13.80 -13.55
CA LEU A 112 -7.64 -14.22 -12.28
C LEU A 112 -7.09 -13.41 -11.09
N ALA A 113 -5.77 -13.25 -11.01
CA ALA A 113 -5.14 -12.47 -9.94
C ALA A 113 -5.57 -11.00 -9.98
N ASP A 114 -5.70 -10.38 -11.16
CA ASP A 114 -6.19 -9.01 -11.29
C ASP A 114 -7.65 -8.88 -10.84
N THR A 115 -8.49 -9.86 -11.19
CA THR A 115 -9.89 -9.91 -10.76
C THR A 115 -10.01 -10.07 -9.24
N ILE A 116 -9.26 -10.99 -8.65
CA ILE A 116 -9.21 -11.20 -7.19
C ILE A 116 -8.67 -9.96 -6.49
N GLY A 117 -7.58 -9.39 -7.00
CA GLY A 117 -6.96 -8.18 -6.44
C GLY A 117 -7.94 -7.01 -6.41
N GLY A 118 -8.64 -6.74 -7.52
CA GLY A 118 -9.66 -5.71 -7.55
C GLY A 118 -10.81 -5.96 -6.57
N TYR A 119 -11.27 -7.20 -6.45
CA TYR A 119 -12.35 -7.54 -5.51
C TYR A 119 -11.92 -7.39 -4.04
N LEU A 120 -10.70 -7.83 -3.71
CA LEU A 120 -10.12 -7.66 -2.38
C LEU A 120 -9.98 -6.18 -2.02
N HIS A 121 -9.46 -5.38 -2.96
CA HIS A 121 -9.28 -3.93 -2.80
C HIS A 121 -10.60 -3.22 -2.59
N ARG A 122 -11.60 -3.51 -3.45
CA ARG A 122 -12.88 -2.80 -3.46
C ARG A 122 -13.79 -3.18 -2.30
N PHE A 123 -13.86 -4.45 -1.91
CA PHE A 123 -14.87 -4.93 -0.96
C PHE A 123 -14.28 -5.60 0.28
N VAL A 124 -13.44 -6.61 0.10
CA VAL A 124 -13.03 -7.49 1.21
C VAL A 124 -12.19 -6.76 2.24
N LEU A 125 -11.16 -6.00 1.81
CA LEU A 125 -10.26 -5.29 2.72
C LEU A 125 -10.98 -4.20 3.52
N PRO A 126 -11.78 -3.30 2.92
CA PRO A 126 -12.60 -2.34 3.67
C PRO A 126 -13.46 -3.01 4.74
N PHE A 127 -14.21 -4.07 4.36
CA PHE A 127 -15.09 -4.76 5.30
C PHE A 127 -14.31 -5.49 6.40
N ALA A 128 -13.17 -6.09 6.08
CA ALA A 128 -12.33 -6.77 7.06
C ALA A 128 -11.67 -5.79 8.05
N ARG A 129 -11.18 -4.63 7.57
CA ARG A 129 -10.65 -3.57 8.44
C ARG A 129 -11.71 -3.09 9.41
N TYR A 130 -12.91 -2.80 8.92
CA TYR A 130 -14.03 -2.45 9.77
C TYR A 130 -14.34 -3.53 10.80
N ALA A 131 -14.46 -4.80 10.38
CA ALA A 131 -14.69 -5.92 11.28
C ALA A 131 -13.60 -6.06 12.36
N TYR A 132 -12.35 -5.78 12.02
CA TYR A 132 -11.24 -5.75 12.97
C TYR A 132 -11.36 -4.60 13.98
N TYR A 133 -11.68 -3.39 13.52
CA TYR A 133 -11.90 -2.25 14.39
C TYR A 133 -13.17 -2.39 15.26
N SER A 134 -14.15 -3.19 14.82
CA SER A 134 -15.29 -3.63 15.63
C SER A 134 -14.98 -4.80 16.56
N GLY A 135 -13.81 -5.42 16.40
CA GLY A 135 -13.34 -6.55 17.19
C GLY A 135 -14.12 -7.86 16.95
N TYR A 136 -14.61 -8.04 15.72
CA TYR A 136 -15.18 -9.30 15.21
C TYR A 136 -14.11 -10.26 14.70
N ILE A 137 -13.01 -9.73 14.16
CA ILE A 137 -11.87 -10.52 13.71
C ILE A 137 -10.61 -10.15 14.48
N ASN A 138 -9.66 -11.08 14.54
CA ASN A 138 -8.40 -10.87 15.22
C ASN A 138 -7.35 -10.20 14.29
N CYS A 139 -6.28 -9.69 14.89
CA CYS A 139 -5.20 -9.01 14.16
C CYS A 139 -4.43 -9.95 13.22
N GLU A 140 -4.34 -11.24 13.55
CA GLU A 140 -3.58 -12.21 12.78
C GLU A 140 -4.25 -12.52 11.44
N ASP A 141 -5.57 -12.72 11.43
CA ASP A 141 -6.32 -13.01 10.22
C ASP A 141 -6.38 -11.81 9.29
N MET A 142 -6.47 -10.61 9.85
CA MET A 142 -6.35 -9.37 9.08
C MET A 142 -4.95 -9.19 8.47
N GLU A 143 -3.88 -9.53 9.21
CA GLU A 143 -2.51 -9.54 8.66
C GLU A 143 -2.36 -10.58 7.55
N ASN A 144 -2.90 -11.79 7.74
CA ASN A 144 -2.86 -12.86 6.75
C ASN A 144 -3.58 -12.47 5.46
N LEU A 145 -4.74 -11.79 5.57
CA LEU A 145 -5.47 -11.24 4.44
C LEU A 145 -4.65 -10.17 3.70
N ASN A 146 -4.04 -9.23 4.43
CA ASN A 146 -3.15 -8.23 3.84
C ASN A 146 -1.96 -8.87 3.12
N ILE A 147 -1.31 -9.87 3.74
CA ILE A 147 -0.21 -10.62 3.11
C ILE A 147 -0.68 -11.31 1.82
N PHE A 148 -1.87 -11.91 1.82
CA PHE A 148 -2.45 -12.51 0.63
C PHE A 148 -2.64 -11.47 -0.48
N PHE A 149 -3.19 -10.30 -0.16
CA PHE A 149 -3.35 -9.19 -1.10
C PHE A 149 -2.01 -8.65 -1.63
N GLU A 150 -1.00 -8.49 -0.77
CA GLU A 150 0.35 -8.10 -1.19
C GLU A 150 0.97 -9.12 -2.14
N ASN A 151 0.73 -10.41 -1.95
CA ASN A 151 1.20 -11.45 -2.88
C ASN A 151 0.55 -11.30 -4.27
N ILE A 152 -0.73 -10.96 -4.33
CA ILE A 152 -1.42 -10.66 -5.60
C ILE A 152 -0.81 -9.42 -6.27
N LYS A 153 -0.62 -8.32 -5.52
CA LYS A 153 0.03 -7.11 -6.03
C LYS A 153 1.43 -7.39 -6.58
N ASN A 154 2.23 -8.18 -5.85
CA ASN A 154 3.56 -8.58 -6.26
C ASN A 154 3.55 -9.46 -7.51
N ALA A 155 2.60 -10.40 -7.62
CA ALA A 155 2.44 -11.25 -8.81
C ALA A 155 2.17 -10.41 -10.07
N LEU A 156 1.34 -9.38 -9.94
CA LEU A 156 0.96 -8.47 -11.02
C LEU A 156 1.93 -7.30 -11.21
N LYS A 157 2.91 -7.14 -10.31
CA LYS A 157 3.85 -6.00 -10.26
C LYS A 157 3.13 -4.64 -10.24
N THR A 158 2.09 -4.54 -9.42
CA THR A 158 1.27 -3.34 -9.28
C THR A 158 1.33 -2.79 -7.86
N ASN A 159 0.99 -1.52 -7.69
CA ASN A 159 0.67 -0.90 -6.41
C ASN A 159 -0.84 -0.89 -6.11
N GLY A 160 -1.66 -1.43 -7.01
CA GLY A 160 -3.12 -1.46 -6.92
C GLY A 160 -3.83 -0.28 -7.58
N LYS A 161 -3.09 0.76 -8.01
CA LYS A 161 -3.67 1.90 -8.75
C LYS A 161 -4.21 1.41 -10.10
N GLY A 162 -5.52 1.46 -10.27
CA GLY A 162 -6.25 0.96 -11.44
C GLY A 162 -7.42 0.04 -11.06
N TRP A 163 -7.34 -0.61 -9.90
CA TRP A 163 -8.53 -1.22 -9.31
C TRP A 163 -9.51 -0.14 -8.86
N ALA A 164 -10.78 -0.52 -8.84
CA ALA A 164 -11.84 0.38 -8.44
C ALA A 164 -11.69 0.74 -6.97
N GLU A 165 -12.06 1.97 -6.63
CA GLU A 165 -11.97 2.50 -5.28
C GLU A 165 -12.76 1.65 -4.29
N ALA A 166 -12.29 1.66 -3.05
CA ALA A 166 -12.92 0.96 -1.95
C ALA A 166 -14.38 1.38 -1.80
N HIS A 167 -15.26 0.40 -1.71
CA HIS A 167 -16.68 0.62 -1.51
C HIS A 167 -16.96 0.74 -0.01
N TYR A 168 -17.14 1.98 0.44
CA TYR A 168 -17.51 2.30 1.82
C TYR A 168 -19.03 2.48 2.00
N LEU A 169 -19.76 2.66 0.90
CA LEU A 169 -21.22 2.77 0.88
C LEU A 169 -21.83 1.46 1.36
N ASN A 170 -22.67 1.54 2.38
CA ASN A 170 -23.19 0.38 3.12
C ASN A 170 -22.12 -0.35 3.93
N TYR A 171 -21.30 0.34 4.73
CA TYR A 171 -21.00 -0.27 6.03
C TYR A 171 -22.35 -0.51 6.67
N PRO A 172 -22.82 -1.76 6.75
CA PRO A 172 -24.05 -2.06 7.46
C PRO A 172 -23.89 -1.44 8.84
N THR A 173 -25.01 -1.07 9.41
CA THR A 173 -25.21 -0.69 10.80
C THR A 173 -24.69 -1.79 11.73
N TYR A 174 -23.39 -2.07 11.69
CA TYR A 174 -22.71 -3.09 12.44
C TYR A 174 -22.33 -2.42 13.74
N SER A 175 -23.34 -2.29 14.59
CA SER A 175 -23.14 -2.00 16.00
C SER A 175 -22.06 -2.96 16.50
N ALA A 176 -20.93 -2.42 16.93
CA ALA A 176 -19.91 -3.21 17.61
C ALA A 176 -20.49 -3.64 18.95
N GLU A 177 -20.14 -4.81 19.46
CA GLU A 177 -20.56 -5.16 20.82
C GLU A 177 -19.91 -4.19 21.83
N PRO A 178 -20.67 -3.69 22.83
CA PRO A 178 -20.10 -2.88 23.89
C PRO A 178 -18.96 -3.58 24.60
N LEU A 179 -17.99 -2.79 25.04
CA LEU A 179 -16.82 -3.25 25.76
C LEU A 179 -17.22 -3.70 27.16
N ILE A 180 -17.06 -4.99 27.44
CA ILE A 180 -17.20 -5.53 28.80
C ILE A 180 -15.92 -5.17 29.56
N ILE A 181 -16.03 -4.30 30.56
CA ILE A 181 -14.92 -3.92 31.44
C ILE A 181 -15.01 -4.77 32.71
N PRO A 182 -14.13 -5.76 32.91
CA PRO A 182 -14.16 -6.58 34.13
C PRO A 182 -13.89 -5.69 35.35
N ILE A 183 -14.82 -5.71 36.29
CA ILE A 183 -14.78 -4.93 37.53
C ILE A 183 -13.92 -5.64 38.60
N GLU A 184 -13.57 -6.90 38.40
CA GLU A 184 -12.75 -7.64 39.34
C GLU A 184 -11.30 -7.13 39.32
N TYR A 185 -10.93 -6.48 40.42
CA TYR A 185 -9.54 -6.15 40.73
C TYR A 185 -9.10 -7.03 41.89
N SER A 186 -8.00 -7.75 41.72
CA SER A 186 -7.28 -8.28 42.89
C SER A 186 -6.79 -7.08 43.70
N ALA A 187 -7.13 -7.02 44.98
CA ALA A 187 -6.70 -5.96 45.92
C ALA A 187 -5.18 -5.72 45.90
N SER A 188 -4.40 -6.70 45.43
CA SER A 188 -2.94 -6.64 45.29
C SER A 188 -2.40 -5.87 44.07
N LYS A 189 -3.23 -5.41 43.11
CA LYS A 189 -2.74 -4.70 41.91
C LYS A 189 -3.47 -3.38 41.66
N ASN A 190 -2.87 -2.27 42.12
CA ASN A 190 -3.34 -0.91 41.83
C ASN A 190 -3.28 -0.62 40.29
N PRO A 191 -4.43 -0.45 39.60
CA PRO A 191 -4.48 -0.20 38.16
C PRO A 191 -3.92 1.18 37.77
N CYS A 192 -3.94 2.16 38.68
CA CYS A 192 -3.43 3.51 38.46
C CYS A 192 -1.89 3.59 38.45
N LYS A 193 -1.19 2.57 38.99
CA LYS A 193 0.28 2.57 39.10
C LYS A 193 0.99 2.75 37.75
N ARG A 194 0.32 2.42 36.64
CA ARG A 194 0.87 2.50 35.27
C ARG A 194 0.91 3.93 34.73
N PHE A 195 0.10 4.85 35.24
CA PHE A 195 -0.06 6.20 34.68
C PHE A 195 1.02 7.15 35.19
N ALA A 196 1.61 7.94 34.29
CA ALA A 196 2.67 8.90 34.60
C ALA A 196 2.19 9.98 35.58
N PHE A 197 1.00 10.51 35.28
CA PHE A 197 0.33 11.53 36.07
C PHE A 197 -1.10 11.07 36.29
N VAL A 198 -1.46 10.87 37.55
CA VAL A 198 -2.85 11.02 37.99
C VAL A 198 -2.79 12.30 38.79
N MET A 199 -3.28 13.39 38.23
CA MET A 199 -3.26 14.67 38.93
C MET A 199 -4.30 14.60 40.05
N PRO A 200 -3.92 14.72 41.33
CA PRO A 200 -4.85 15.26 42.30
C PRO A 200 -4.93 16.73 41.94
N SER A 201 -5.99 17.07 41.26
CA SER A 201 -6.33 18.45 41.06
C SER A 201 -6.77 18.91 42.49
N SER A 202 -5.87 19.42 43.32
CA SER A 202 -6.05 19.91 44.71
C SER A 202 -6.90 19.05 45.72
N PRO A 203 -7.06 19.48 46.99
CA PRO A 203 -7.95 18.83 47.95
C PRO A 203 -9.45 18.97 47.62
N GLN A 204 -9.78 19.72 46.56
CA GLN A 204 -11.12 20.07 46.11
C GLN A 204 -11.37 19.81 44.62
N GLU A 205 -10.41 19.38 43.81
CA GLU A 205 -10.61 19.26 42.37
C GLU A 205 -10.56 17.81 41.84
N ASP A 206 -11.06 17.71 40.61
CA ASP A 206 -11.45 16.51 39.89
C ASP A 206 -10.25 15.65 39.46
N MET A 207 -10.36 14.34 39.69
CA MET A 207 -9.38 13.36 39.21
C MET A 207 -9.38 13.30 37.67
N ALA A 208 -8.27 13.70 37.06
CA ALA A 208 -8.12 13.71 35.60
C ALA A 208 -7.05 12.69 35.13
N ILE A 209 -7.46 11.77 34.25
CA ILE A 209 -6.55 10.91 33.49
C ILE A 209 -6.23 11.60 32.16
N PRO A 210 -4.95 11.82 31.81
CA PRO A 210 -4.60 12.51 30.56
C PRO A 210 -5.08 11.75 29.31
N LEU A 211 -5.25 12.44 28.19
CA LEU A 211 -5.61 11.80 26.92
C LEU A 211 -4.35 11.27 26.18
N PRO A 212 -4.51 10.27 25.30
CA PRO A 212 -3.47 9.89 24.36
C PRO A 212 -3.12 11.03 23.38
N PHE A 213 -1.95 10.93 22.76
CA PHE A 213 -1.48 11.86 21.75
C PHE A 213 -0.92 11.11 20.53
N THR A 214 -1.25 11.51 19.31
CA THR A 214 -0.71 10.91 18.07
C THR A 214 0.27 11.88 17.40
N ASP A 215 1.18 11.35 16.60
CA ASP A 215 2.15 12.14 15.84
C ASP A 215 1.53 12.97 14.70
N SER A 216 0.37 12.55 14.20
CA SER A 216 -0.41 13.26 13.19
C SER A 216 -1.92 13.03 13.38
N VAL A 217 -2.74 13.92 12.83
CA VAL A 217 -4.20 13.72 12.70
C VAL A 217 -4.49 12.75 11.55
N HIS A 218 -3.78 12.93 10.42
CA HIS A 218 -3.93 12.10 9.22
C HIS A 218 -2.72 11.17 9.07
N ASN A 219 -2.98 9.89 8.84
CA ASN A 219 -1.95 8.84 8.73
C ASN A 219 -1.00 8.76 9.93
N PRO A 220 -1.53 8.59 11.16
CA PRO A 220 -0.70 8.51 12.36
C PRO A 220 0.13 7.23 12.37
N VAL A 221 1.44 7.36 12.56
CA VAL A 221 2.34 6.19 12.63
C VAL A 221 2.53 5.76 14.08
N SER A 222 2.40 6.69 15.01
CA SER A 222 2.76 6.51 16.41
C SER A 222 1.74 7.14 17.36
N ILE A 223 1.64 6.56 18.55
CA ILE A 223 0.81 7.06 19.64
C ILE A 223 1.62 7.09 20.94
N ILE A 224 1.44 8.17 21.69
CA ILE A 224 1.93 8.35 23.05
C ILE A 224 0.77 8.13 24.01
N LEU A 225 0.93 7.15 24.90
CA LEU A 225 0.04 6.88 26.01
C LEU A 225 0.64 7.41 27.32
N PRO A 226 -0.13 8.12 28.16
CA PRO A 226 0.26 8.68 29.47
C PRO A 226 0.74 7.69 30.56
N TYR A 227 1.60 6.73 30.23
CA TYR A 227 2.17 5.74 31.15
C TYR A 227 3.54 6.15 31.68
N LYS A 228 3.89 5.72 32.91
CA LYS A 228 5.23 5.92 33.52
C LYS A 228 6.34 5.29 32.71
N SER A 229 6.04 4.17 32.07
CA SER A 229 7.00 3.36 31.31
C SER A 229 6.35 2.87 30.04
N ARG A 230 7.10 2.80 28.94
CA ARG A 230 6.60 2.41 27.61
C ARG A 230 5.39 3.23 27.21
N PHE A 231 5.61 4.54 27.05
CA PHE A 231 4.57 5.48 26.63
C PHE A 231 4.45 5.57 25.10
N PHE A 232 5.48 5.21 24.33
CA PHE A 232 5.48 5.31 22.87
C PHE A 232 5.15 3.96 22.21
N PHE A 233 4.19 3.96 21.28
CA PHE A 233 3.75 2.77 20.54
C PHE A 233 3.62 3.09 19.04
N SER A 234 4.04 2.16 18.18
CA SER A 234 3.78 2.24 16.74
C SER A 234 2.39 1.69 16.43
N LEU A 235 1.51 2.47 15.81
CA LEU A 235 0.13 2.10 15.50
C LEU A 235 0.02 1.05 14.39
N THR A 236 1.05 0.94 13.54
CA THR A 236 1.14 -0.02 12.43
C THR A 236 1.78 -1.36 12.84
N SER A 237 2.31 -1.45 14.06
CA SER A 237 2.95 -2.67 14.56
C SER A 237 1.96 -3.60 15.24
N ARG A 238 2.05 -4.91 14.93
CA ARG A 238 1.30 -5.99 15.61
C ARG A 238 1.42 -5.95 17.13
N GLN A 239 2.58 -5.52 17.64
CA GLN A 239 2.84 -5.45 19.08
C GLN A 239 1.92 -4.46 19.80
N SER A 240 1.44 -3.46 19.08
CA SER A 240 0.52 -2.45 19.57
C SER A 240 -0.94 -2.82 19.36
N LYS A 241 -1.26 -4.10 19.04
CA LYS A 241 -2.65 -4.51 18.83
C LYS A 241 -3.55 -4.05 19.98
N ASP A 242 -4.67 -3.41 19.63
CA ASP A 242 -5.70 -2.97 20.57
C ASP A 242 -5.17 -2.01 21.66
N VAL A 243 -4.07 -1.28 21.41
CA VAL A 243 -3.41 -0.46 22.44
C VAL A 243 -4.32 0.65 22.94
N VAL A 244 -5.16 1.22 22.07
CA VAL A 244 -6.15 2.26 22.44
C VAL A 244 -7.22 1.68 23.37
N VAL A 245 -7.75 0.50 23.07
CA VAL A 245 -8.71 -0.21 23.94
C VAL A 245 -8.08 -0.55 25.29
N LYS A 246 -6.84 -1.05 25.30
CA LYS A 246 -6.11 -1.36 26.54
C LYS A 246 -5.89 -0.11 27.40
N TYR A 247 -5.61 1.03 26.77
CA TYR A 247 -5.51 2.31 27.45
C TYR A 247 -6.84 2.69 28.10
N TYR A 248 -7.92 2.74 27.31
CA TYR A 248 -9.25 3.08 27.79
C TYR A 248 -9.68 2.20 28.98
N VAL A 249 -9.55 0.87 28.86
CA VAL A 249 -9.85 -0.08 29.96
C VAL A 249 -9.02 0.22 31.20
N SER A 250 -7.73 0.51 31.03
CA SER A 250 -6.85 0.83 32.17
C SER A 250 -7.26 2.14 32.85
N SER A 251 -7.70 3.14 32.07
CA SER A 251 -8.17 4.43 32.56
C SER A 251 -9.47 4.27 33.37
N ILE A 252 -10.46 3.58 32.83
CA ILE A 252 -11.73 3.32 33.54
C ILE A 252 -11.49 2.51 34.82
N LYS A 253 -10.62 1.50 34.79
CA LYS A 253 -10.25 0.75 35.99
C LYS A 253 -9.56 1.62 37.04
N CYS A 254 -8.72 2.56 36.61
CA CYS A 254 -8.08 3.50 37.52
C CYS A 254 -9.09 4.47 38.15
N LEU A 255 -9.97 5.09 37.36
CA LEU A 255 -11.03 5.98 37.87
C LEU A 255 -11.91 5.26 38.90
N LYS A 256 -12.31 4.01 38.62
CA LYS A 256 -13.09 3.19 39.57
C LYS A 256 -12.29 2.87 40.83
N TYR A 257 -11.01 2.49 40.71
CA TYR A 257 -10.15 2.20 41.86
C TYR A 257 -9.97 3.40 42.78
N LEU A 258 -9.96 4.61 42.23
CA LEU A 258 -9.86 5.84 43.01
C LEU A 258 -11.21 6.36 43.52
N ASN A 259 -12.31 5.65 43.29
CA ASN A 259 -13.68 6.11 43.60
C ASN A 259 -14.01 7.46 42.97
N ALA A 260 -13.58 7.69 41.72
CA ALA A 260 -13.94 8.89 40.97
C ALA A 260 -15.46 9.04 40.85
N THR A 261 -15.96 10.28 40.89
CA THR A 261 -17.39 10.54 40.77
C THR A 261 -17.90 10.18 39.37
N GLU A 262 -19.21 9.96 39.24
CA GLU A 262 -19.83 9.73 37.93
C GLU A 262 -19.58 10.90 36.96
N ALA A 263 -19.53 12.13 37.48
CA ALA A 263 -19.19 13.32 36.70
C ALA A 263 -17.78 13.23 36.11
N ASN A 264 -16.77 12.82 36.91
CA ASN A 264 -15.39 12.65 36.42
C ASN A 264 -15.29 11.57 35.34
N VAL A 265 -15.99 10.45 35.55
CA VAL A 265 -16.02 9.34 34.57
C VAL A 265 -16.67 9.80 33.26
N LYS A 266 -17.79 10.52 33.35
CA LYS A 266 -18.50 11.07 32.19
C LYS A 266 -17.65 12.09 31.45
N GLU A 267 -16.96 12.98 32.16
CA GLU A 267 -16.06 13.96 31.58
C GLU A 267 -14.89 13.29 30.85
N PHE A 268 -14.21 12.33 31.49
CA PHE A 268 -13.14 11.56 30.85
C PHE A 268 -13.62 10.88 29.57
N ASN A 269 -14.76 10.19 29.63
CA ASN A 269 -15.33 9.52 28.47
C ASN A 269 -15.67 10.50 27.34
N SER A 270 -16.26 11.65 27.66
CA SER A 270 -16.58 12.68 26.66
C SER A 270 -15.32 13.23 26.00
N ASN A 271 -14.28 13.51 26.78
CA ASN A 271 -12.99 13.99 26.26
C ASN A 271 -12.28 12.92 25.43
N PHE A 272 -12.35 11.65 25.83
CA PHE A 272 -11.79 10.52 25.10
C PHE A 272 -12.55 10.24 23.80
N MET A 273 -13.88 10.36 23.80
CA MET A 273 -14.72 10.26 22.60
C MET A 273 -14.35 11.32 21.57
N SER A 274 -14.22 12.58 22.01
CA SER A 274 -13.75 13.67 21.13
C SER A 274 -12.37 13.37 20.54
N TRP A 275 -11.44 12.81 21.34
CA TRP A 275 -10.14 12.40 20.83
C TRP A 275 -10.23 11.28 19.78
N LEU A 276 -11.08 10.25 20.00
CA LEU A 276 -11.31 9.18 19.01
C LEU A 276 -11.84 9.74 17.70
N VAL A 277 -12.83 10.62 17.77
CA VAL A 277 -13.46 11.25 16.60
C VAL A 277 -12.46 12.07 15.79
N VAL A 278 -11.58 12.85 16.45
CA VAL A 278 -10.62 13.71 15.76
C VAL A 278 -9.40 12.94 15.23
N TYR A 279 -8.82 12.04 16.02
CA TYR A 279 -7.50 11.46 15.73
C TYR A 279 -7.54 10.01 15.24
N VAL A 280 -8.61 9.26 15.51
CA VAL A 280 -8.70 7.83 15.17
C VAL A 280 -9.62 7.60 13.98
N MET A 281 -10.86 8.11 14.05
CA MET A 281 -11.91 7.83 13.07
C MET A 281 -11.53 8.15 11.61
N PRO A 282 -10.89 9.29 11.28
CA PRO A 282 -10.52 9.61 9.90
C PRO A 282 -9.55 8.60 9.27
N ASN A 283 -8.86 7.81 10.11
CA ASN A 283 -7.83 6.88 9.67
C ASN A 283 -8.37 5.45 9.49
N LEU A 284 -9.56 5.13 10.01
CA LEU A 284 -10.12 3.78 9.98
C LEU A 284 -10.55 3.31 8.59
N PHE A 285 -10.85 4.26 7.70
CA PHE A 285 -11.31 4.00 6.33
C PHE A 285 -10.23 4.29 5.29
N THR A 286 -8.97 4.36 5.71
CA THR A 286 -7.83 4.51 4.79
C THR A 286 -7.32 3.14 4.33
N ASP A 287 -6.47 3.13 3.31
CA ASP A 287 -5.78 1.91 2.85
C ASP A 287 -4.79 1.35 3.87
N THR A 288 -4.38 2.17 4.84
CA THR A 288 -3.44 1.77 5.88
C THR A 288 -4.13 0.96 6.95
N PHE A 289 -3.56 -0.21 7.27
CA PHE A 289 -4.03 -1.04 8.37
C PHE A 289 -3.34 -0.64 9.68
N TYR A 290 -4.12 -0.36 10.73
CA TYR A 290 -3.64 0.06 12.04
C TYR A 290 -3.99 -0.98 13.13
N PRO A 291 -3.13 -1.97 13.41
CA PRO A 291 -3.28 -2.86 14.57
C PRO A 291 -3.56 -2.10 15.88
N GLY A 292 -2.97 -0.91 16.05
CA GLY A 292 -3.19 -0.03 17.20
C GLY A 292 -4.66 0.26 17.53
N PHE A 293 -5.51 0.31 16.51
CA PHE A 293 -6.92 0.68 16.60
C PHE A 293 -7.87 -0.52 16.68
N GLY A 294 -7.37 -1.75 16.86
CA GLY A 294 -8.23 -2.92 17.02
C GLY A 294 -9.25 -2.74 18.15
N GLY A 295 -10.53 -3.01 17.84
CA GLY A 295 -11.65 -2.91 18.78
C GLY A 295 -12.10 -1.51 19.20
N VAL A 296 -11.62 -0.42 18.57
CA VAL A 296 -12.01 0.95 18.95
C VAL A 296 -13.52 1.23 18.85
N PHE A 297 -14.24 0.59 17.91
CA PHE A 297 -15.70 0.76 17.84
C PHE A 297 -16.42 0.20 19.08
N LYS A 298 -15.83 -0.76 19.80
CA LYS A 298 -16.39 -1.23 21.08
C LYS A 298 -16.40 -0.13 22.13
N ILE A 299 -15.38 0.74 22.13
CA ILE A 299 -15.31 1.90 23.03
C ILE A 299 -16.43 2.88 22.69
N ILE A 300 -16.56 3.21 21.40
CA ILE A 300 -17.58 4.13 20.88
C ILE A 300 -18.97 3.62 21.26
N GLN A 301 -19.30 2.36 20.97
CA GLN A 301 -20.60 1.78 21.34
C GLN A 301 -20.83 1.83 22.86
N THR A 302 -19.79 1.58 23.67
CA THR A 302 -19.91 1.65 25.14
C THR A 302 -20.25 3.06 25.61
N MET A 303 -19.66 4.08 24.99
CA MET A 303 -19.92 5.47 25.33
C MET A 303 -21.33 5.90 24.88
N GLU A 304 -21.74 5.54 23.68
CA GLU A 304 -23.07 5.81 23.14
C GLU A 304 -24.17 5.15 24.00
N ASN A 305 -24.00 3.89 24.40
CA ASN A 305 -24.95 3.19 25.28
C ASN A 305 -25.08 3.84 26.67
N ASN A 306 -24.07 4.61 27.10
CA ASN A 306 -24.08 5.37 28.35
C ASN A 306 -24.52 6.84 28.15
N GLY A 307 -25.08 7.19 26.98
CA GLY A 307 -25.57 8.53 26.67
C GLY A 307 -24.46 9.58 26.55
N ILE A 308 -23.26 9.18 26.12
CA ILE A 308 -22.14 10.08 25.91
C ILE A 308 -22.07 10.45 24.44
N GLU A 309 -22.39 11.71 24.15
CA GLU A 309 -22.22 12.28 22.82
C GLU A 309 -20.87 13.00 22.69
N PRO A 310 -20.24 12.98 21.51
CA PRO A 310 -19.02 13.75 21.27
C PRO A 310 -19.34 15.24 21.25
N LYS A 311 -18.46 16.04 21.85
CA LYS A 311 -18.57 17.51 21.84
C LYS A 311 -18.42 18.13 20.42
N GLN A 312 -18.05 17.32 19.42
CA GLN A 312 -17.73 17.75 18.04
C GLN A 312 -18.27 16.77 16.96
N MET A 313 -19.33 16.00 17.25
CA MET A 313 -19.88 15.00 16.31
C MET A 313 -20.32 15.62 14.98
N ASP A 314 -20.81 16.87 14.98
CA ASP A 314 -21.36 17.53 13.79
C ASP A 314 -20.29 17.76 12.70
N ASN A 315 -19.06 18.12 13.09
CA ASN A 315 -17.94 18.28 12.14
C ASN A 315 -17.49 16.94 11.55
N PHE A 316 -17.66 15.85 12.30
CA PHE A 316 -17.28 14.52 11.86
C PHE A 316 -18.34 13.88 10.96
N LYS A 317 -19.63 14.05 11.28
CA LYS A 317 -20.73 13.64 10.38
C LYS A 317 -20.67 14.41 9.07
N ALA A 318 -20.40 15.72 9.10
CA ALA A 318 -20.18 16.51 7.90
C ALA A 318 -18.98 16.00 7.07
N ALA A 319 -17.87 15.58 7.71
CA ALA A 319 -16.72 15.01 7.00
C ALA A 319 -16.96 13.60 6.43
N LEU A 320 -17.81 12.79 7.07
CA LEU A 320 -18.26 11.50 6.54
C LEU A 320 -19.25 11.68 5.37
N GLU A 321 -20.15 12.67 5.47
CA GLU A 321 -21.13 13.01 4.44
C GLU A 321 -20.47 13.70 3.22
N GLU A 322 -19.44 14.53 3.41
CA GLU A 322 -18.62 15.07 2.31
C GLU A 322 -17.87 13.96 1.54
N GLN A 323 -17.62 12.82 2.19
CA GLN A 323 -17.02 11.65 1.54
C GLN A 323 -18.04 10.84 0.72
N ASP A 324 -19.34 10.99 1.01
CA ASP A 324 -20.45 10.35 0.29
C ASP A 324 -20.91 11.17 -0.94
N ASP A 325 -20.65 12.48 -0.98
CA ASP A 325 -21.09 13.38 -2.07
C ASP A 325 -19.98 13.74 -3.10
N TYR A 326 -18.76 13.23 -2.92
CA TYR A 326 -17.67 13.41 -3.90
C TYR A 326 -17.72 12.35 -5.02
N VAL A 327 -18.88 12.25 -5.69
CA VAL A 327 -18.97 11.70 -7.04
C VAL A 327 -19.23 12.87 -7.97
N ASP A 328 -18.26 13.77 -8.08
CA ASP A 328 -18.16 14.60 -9.27
C ASP A 328 -16.71 14.80 -9.69
N GLU A 329 -16.58 14.85 -11.01
CA GLU A 329 -15.37 14.85 -11.82
C GLU A 329 -14.42 16.00 -11.45
N TYR A 330 -13.50 15.76 -10.51
CA TYR A 330 -12.35 16.65 -10.33
C TYR A 330 -11.16 16.10 -11.11
N GLU A 331 -11.04 16.48 -12.39
CA GLU A 331 -9.71 16.58 -12.99
C GLU A 331 -8.96 17.65 -12.19
N PRO A 332 -7.91 17.31 -11.41
CA PRO A 332 -7.17 18.33 -10.71
C PRO A 332 -6.58 19.27 -11.76
N PRO A 333 -6.76 20.60 -11.65
CA PRO A 333 -6.07 21.53 -12.53
C PRO A 333 -4.57 21.24 -12.39
N PRO A 334 -3.79 21.23 -13.49
CA PRO A 334 -2.40 20.82 -13.48
C PRO A 334 -1.63 21.55 -12.38
N GLN A 335 -1.37 20.83 -11.29
CA GLN A 335 -0.80 21.38 -10.07
C GLN A 335 0.68 21.73 -10.33
N GLN A 336 1.14 22.84 -9.74
CA GLN A 336 2.50 23.40 -9.80
C GLN A 336 3.68 22.40 -9.73
N ARG A 337 3.47 21.18 -9.25
CA ARG A 337 4.47 20.10 -9.23
C ARG A 337 4.87 19.65 -10.63
N ASP A 338 3.95 19.67 -11.60
CA ASP A 338 4.26 19.31 -12.98
C ASP A 338 5.09 20.41 -13.66
N MET A 339 4.82 21.69 -13.37
CA MET A 339 5.65 22.80 -13.87
C MET A 339 7.10 22.73 -13.37
N ILE A 340 7.31 22.34 -12.11
CA ILE A 340 8.67 22.16 -11.57
C ILE A 340 9.38 21.00 -12.28
N LEU A 341 8.67 19.88 -12.51
CA LEU A 341 9.24 18.73 -13.22
C LEU A 341 9.61 19.07 -14.68
N TYR A 342 8.74 19.77 -15.40
CA TYR A 342 9.05 20.26 -16.75
C TYR A 342 10.23 21.23 -16.75
N GLY A 343 10.34 22.13 -15.77
CA GLY A 343 11.49 23.03 -15.62
C GLY A 343 12.81 22.29 -15.41
N VAL A 344 12.82 21.24 -14.58
CA VAL A 344 14.02 20.40 -14.38
C VAL A 344 14.35 19.62 -15.64
N CYS A 345 13.37 19.06 -16.35
CA CYS A 345 13.61 18.34 -17.59
C CYS A 345 14.19 19.24 -18.70
N ILE A 346 13.66 20.46 -18.85
CA ILE A 346 14.16 21.42 -19.86
C ILE A 346 15.59 21.85 -19.54
N THR A 347 15.91 22.12 -18.27
CA THR A 347 17.27 22.52 -17.88
C THR A 347 18.28 21.40 -18.14
N VAL A 348 17.95 20.15 -17.81
CA VAL A 348 18.81 18.98 -18.12
C VAL A 348 19.01 18.82 -19.63
N LEU A 349 17.97 18.98 -20.44
CA LEU A 349 18.09 18.91 -21.91
C LEU A 349 19.01 20.01 -22.47
N ILE A 350 18.92 21.24 -21.97
CA ILE A 350 19.80 22.34 -22.37
C ILE A 350 21.26 22.02 -22.05
N TRP A 351 21.54 21.48 -20.86
CA TRP A 351 22.90 21.08 -20.47
C TRP A 351 23.46 19.95 -21.34
N ILE A 352 22.64 18.96 -21.71
CA ILE A 352 23.03 17.89 -22.62
C ILE A 352 23.35 18.46 -24.01
N LEU A 353 22.50 19.34 -24.54
CA LEU A 353 22.73 19.97 -25.84
C LEU A 353 24.00 20.82 -25.85
N LEU A 354 24.25 21.61 -24.81
CA LEU A 354 25.50 22.36 -24.64
C LEU A 354 26.72 21.43 -24.58
N GLY A 355 26.63 20.34 -23.83
CA GLY A 355 27.69 19.32 -23.76
C GLY A 355 27.97 18.67 -25.13
N CYS A 356 26.92 18.32 -25.88
CA CYS A 356 27.04 17.80 -27.24
C CYS A 356 27.68 18.81 -28.20
N ILE A 357 27.31 20.09 -28.13
CA ILE A 357 27.90 21.15 -28.95
C ILE A 357 29.40 21.30 -28.62
N LEU A 358 29.77 21.33 -27.34
CA LEU A 358 31.17 21.43 -26.93
C LEU A 358 32.01 20.24 -27.38
N LEU A 359 31.46 19.02 -27.28
CA LEU A 359 32.12 17.81 -27.80
C LEU A 359 32.31 17.87 -29.33
N CYS A 360 31.28 18.31 -30.06
CA CYS A 360 31.36 18.49 -31.51
C CYS A 360 32.41 19.56 -31.89
N CYS A 361 32.48 20.68 -31.16
CA CYS A 361 33.48 21.72 -31.38
C CYS A 361 34.90 21.21 -31.14
N ARG A 362 35.12 20.42 -30.06
CA ARG A 362 36.43 19.84 -29.75
C ARG A 362 36.88 18.84 -30.81
N MET A 363 35.98 17.95 -31.26
CA MET A 363 36.31 17.01 -32.34
C MET A 363 36.62 17.74 -33.65
N ARG A 364 36.00 18.90 -33.90
CA ARG A 364 36.26 19.71 -35.09
C ARG A 364 37.59 20.45 -34.98
N SER A 365 37.98 20.94 -33.81
CA SER A 365 39.30 21.59 -33.63
C SER A 365 40.45 20.59 -33.82
N GLU A 366 40.30 19.36 -33.33
CA GLU A 366 41.31 18.30 -33.51
C GLU A 366 41.46 17.87 -34.98
N LYS A 367 40.39 17.95 -35.79
CA LYS A 367 40.46 17.72 -37.23
C LYS A 367 41.12 18.90 -37.96
N CYS A 368 40.78 20.13 -37.61
CA CYS A 368 41.36 21.33 -38.24
C CYS A 368 42.88 21.42 -38.00
N GLN A 369 43.36 21.00 -36.81
CA GLN A 369 44.78 20.98 -36.50
C GLN A 369 45.55 19.90 -37.28
N LYS A 370 44.91 18.76 -37.59
CA LYS A 370 45.49 17.71 -38.44
C LYS A 370 45.58 18.11 -39.91
N ASP A 371 44.64 18.93 -40.40
CA ASP A 371 44.64 19.38 -41.79
C ASP A 371 45.67 20.50 -42.03
N ILE A 372 45.89 21.39 -41.05
CA ILE A 372 46.94 22.43 -41.11
C ILE A 372 48.35 21.81 -41.10
N CYS A 373 48.58 20.71 -40.35
CA CYS A 373 49.87 20.01 -40.37
C CYS A 373 50.12 19.20 -41.65
N LYS A 374 49.09 18.89 -42.45
CA LYS A 374 49.27 18.21 -43.75
C LYS A 374 49.62 19.17 -44.88
N GLN A 375 49.16 20.42 -44.84
CA GLN A 375 49.51 21.42 -45.85
C GLN A 375 50.94 21.95 -45.73
N ASN A 376 51.51 21.98 -44.51
CA ASN A 376 52.90 22.40 -44.30
C ASN A 376 53.94 21.28 -44.56
N ALA A 377 53.51 20.06 -44.90
CA ALA A 377 54.41 18.92 -45.17
C ALA A 377 54.53 18.59 -46.67
N THR A 378 53.86 19.33 -47.54
CA THR A 378 53.87 19.12 -49.00
C THR A 378 54.77 20.10 -49.77
N ASP A 379 55.53 20.94 -49.08
CA ASP A 379 56.42 21.92 -49.72
C ASP A 379 57.81 21.88 -49.06
N GLU A 380 58.47 20.73 -49.16
CA GLU A 380 59.94 20.59 -49.22
C GLU A 380 60.27 19.11 -49.46
N THR A 381 60.46 18.77 -50.74
CA THR A 381 61.15 17.55 -51.16
C THR A 381 62.38 18.02 -51.92
N GLU A 382 63.60 17.74 -51.45
CA GLU A 382 64.65 17.30 -52.37
C GLU A 382 65.88 16.64 -51.71
N ILE A 383 66.29 15.56 -52.38
CA ILE A 383 67.63 14.95 -52.48
C ILE A 383 67.98 13.84 -51.46
N CYS A 384 67.91 12.60 -51.97
CA CYS A 384 68.59 11.39 -51.48
C CYS A 384 70.12 11.46 -51.74
N PRO A 385 71.00 10.63 -51.14
CA PRO A 385 71.16 9.25 -51.64
C PRO A 385 71.61 8.15 -50.64
N VAL A 386 71.20 6.92 -50.97
CA VAL A 386 71.95 5.65 -50.99
C VAL A 386 72.74 5.20 -49.74
N GLY A 387 72.39 4.01 -49.21
CA GLY A 387 73.27 3.29 -48.27
C GLY A 387 72.78 1.94 -47.76
N ARG A 388 73.08 0.89 -48.53
CA ARG A 388 73.30 -0.54 -48.19
C ARG A 388 73.00 -1.09 -46.76
N SER A 389 72.33 -2.24 -46.81
CA SER A 389 72.73 -3.55 -46.27
C SER A 389 72.25 -4.05 -44.89
N SER A 390 71.89 -5.33 -44.95
CA SER A 390 72.10 -6.41 -43.97
C SER A 390 71.19 -6.51 -42.75
N ALA A 391 70.30 -7.50 -42.88
CA ALA A 391 70.33 -8.75 -42.12
C ALA A 391 69.76 -8.80 -40.69
N SER A 392 69.04 -9.91 -40.50
CA SER A 392 68.92 -10.70 -39.27
C SER A 392 68.06 -10.11 -38.15
N ARG A 393 67.39 -10.86 -37.29
CA ARG A 393 66.89 -12.24 -37.19
C ARG A 393 66.28 -12.25 -35.78
N SER A 394 65.24 -13.06 -35.57
CA SER A 394 64.79 -13.57 -34.25
C SER A 394 64.28 -12.55 -33.23
N ASN A 395 63.53 -12.88 -32.19
CA ASN A 395 62.55 -13.92 -31.83
C ASN A 395 62.22 -13.56 -30.36
N THR A 396 61.06 -14.02 -29.86
CA THR A 396 60.73 -14.21 -28.42
C THR A 396 60.54 -12.99 -27.51
N GLY A 397 59.53 -13.09 -26.62
CA GLY A 397 59.54 -12.29 -25.38
C GLY A 397 58.20 -12.07 -24.68
N SER A 398 57.37 -13.10 -24.49
CA SER A 398 56.25 -13.03 -23.52
C SER A 398 56.83 -13.00 -22.11
N GLN A 399 56.58 -11.93 -21.34
CA GLN A 399 56.86 -11.89 -19.90
C GLN A 399 55.59 -11.65 -19.08
N LYS A 400 55.30 -12.67 -18.27
CA LYS A 400 54.44 -12.67 -17.09
C LYS A 400 54.92 -11.62 -16.08
N PHE A 401 53.98 -10.91 -15.46
CA PHE A 401 54.19 -10.27 -14.17
C PHE A 401 53.26 -10.87 -13.12
N ARG A 402 53.84 -11.65 -12.20
CA ARG A 402 53.29 -11.95 -10.88
C ARG A 402 53.85 -10.90 -9.91
N ARG A 403 53.03 -10.37 -9.01
CA ARG A 403 53.45 -10.09 -7.63
C ARG A 403 52.29 -10.34 -6.67
N ALA A 404 52.67 -10.94 -5.55
CA ALA A 404 51.88 -11.37 -4.42
C ALA A 404 52.13 -10.45 -3.21
N TYR A 405 51.64 -10.89 -2.04
CA TYR A 405 51.59 -10.30 -0.68
C TYR A 405 50.32 -9.46 -0.43
N GLY A 406 49.56 -9.67 0.66
CA GLY A 406 49.66 -10.54 1.85
C GLY A 406 48.41 -10.24 2.70
N SER A 407 47.64 -11.24 3.13
CA SER A 407 47.63 -11.84 4.48
C SER A 407 47.31 -10.90 5.64
N SER A 408 46.16 -11.15 6.28
CA SER A 408 45.81 -11.12 7.73
C SER A 408 44.38 -10.57 7.86
N SER A 409 43.45 -11.02 8.70
CA SER A 409 43.30 -12.15 9.63
C SER A 409 41.83 -12.15 10.10
N ASP A 410 41.26 -13.33 10.30
CA ASP A 410 40.23 -13.74 11.27
C ASP A 410 39.28 -12.68 11.88
N GLU A 411 37.96 -12.83 11.61
CA GLU A 411 36.94 -12.93 12.67
C GLU A 411 35.53 -13.25 12.13
N SER A 412 34.76 -14.00 12.92
CA SER A 412 33.29 -14.19 12.86
C SER A 412 32.68 -15.30 11.96
N LYS A 413 33.03 -16.55 12.26
CA LYS A 413 32.10 -17.69 12.15
C LYS A 413 31.02 -17.59 13.23
N HIS A 414 29.85 -17.01 12.93
CA HIS A 414 28.52 -17.38 13.46
C HIS A 414 27.47 -16.34 13.05
N LYS A 415 26.91 -16.44 11.84
CA LYS A 415 25.62 -15.80 11.46
C LYS A 415 25.05 -16.26 10.10
N GLY A 416 25.54 -17.37 9.55
CA GLY A 416 25.28 -17.77 8.16
C GLY A 416 24.20 -18.83 7.89
N GLU A 417 23.61 -19.45 8.92
CA GLU A 417 22.76 -20.65 8.69
C GLU A 417 21.25 -20.47 8.92
N ILE A 418 20.78 -19.33 9.43
CA ILE A 418 19.34 -19.10 9.64
C ILE A 418 18.66 -18.47 8.41
N TYR A 419 19.43 -17.82 7.52
CA TYR A 419 18.88 -17.16 6.33
C TYR A 419 18.79 -18.05 5.07
N ARG A 420 19.35 -19.26 5.09
CA ARG A 420 19.35 -20.17 3.93
C ARG A 420 18.15 -21.12 3.88
N LYS A 421 17.37 -21.23 4.97
CA LYS A 421 16.18 -22.11 5.05
C LYS A 421 14.87 -21.44 4.62
N LYS A 422 14.72 -20.11 4.75
CA LYS A 422 13.52 -19.38 4.29
C LYS A 422 13.48 -19.05 2.78
N ARG A 423 14.52 -19.38 2.01
CA ARG A 423 14.60 -19.09 0.57
C ARG A 423 14.25 -20.28 -0.33
N LYS A 424 14.04 -21.49 0.23
CA LYS A 424 13.63 -22.68 -0.53
C LYS A 424 12.10 -22.85 -0.61
N ASP A 425 11.34 -22.32 0.34
CA ASP A 425 9.86 -22.41 0.30
C ASP A 425 9.20 -21.28 -0.50
N LYS A 426 9.96 -20.26 -0.91
CA LYS A 426 9.47 -19.11 -1.70
C LYS A 426 9.42 -19.35 -3.21
N LYS A 427 9.70 -20.59 -3.67
CA LYS A 427 9.69 -20.95 -5.10
C LYS A 427 8.47 -21.74 -5.56
N ASN A 428 7.54 -22.08 -4.66
CA ASN A 428 6.34 -22.86 -5.00
C ASN A 428 5.01 -22.17 -4.63
N PHE A 429 4.99 -20.83 -4.54
CA PHE A 429 3.73 -20.10 -4.43
C PHE A 429 3.78 -18.85 -5.31
N ILE A 430 3.56 -19.11 -6.60
CA ILE A 430 2.90 -18.35 -7.68
C ILE A 430 3.43 -18.89 -9.01
#